data_AF-A0A0G9K1W8-F1
#
_entry.id   AF-A0A0G9K1W8-F1
#
_cell.length_a   1.000
_cell.length_b   1.000
_cell.length_c   1.000
_cell.angle_alpha   90.00
_cell.angle_beta   90.00
_cell.angle_gamma   90.00
#
_symmetry.space_group_name_H-M   'P 1'
#
loop_
_entity.id
_entity.type
_entity.pdbx_description
1 polymer ?
#
loop_
_entity_poly.entity_id
_entity_poly.type
_entity_poly.pdbx_seq_one_letter_code
_entity_poly.pdbx_strand_id
1 'polypeptide(L)'
;MNISSIVVQTLPKNLEEVVKALKASGVCDYFMHDELGRIIVTIEGDGVQEELKKLKVIEAIPNVISADMQMAYSQEELDSHLEVLENSDAVPRVLNEDVKPEDIVYNGDLKQKDLIGFATNFDKTGK
;
A
#
# COMPACT_ATOMS: atom_id res chain seq x y z
N MET A 1 4.62 -9.09 6.11
CA MET A 1 4.19 -8.38 7.32
C MET A 1 4.53 -6.91 7.19
N ASN A 2 3.53 -6.05 7.22
CA ASN A 2 3.67 -4.60 7.12
C ASN A 2 3.82 -3.98 8.51
N ILE A 3 4.66 -2.96 8.63
CA ILE A 3 4.82 -2.18 9.86
C ILE A 3 4.59 -0.72 9.51
N SER A 4 3.63 -0.10 10.17
CA SER A 4 3.27 1.29 9.95
C SER A 4 3.35 2.12 11.23
N SER A 5 3.94 3.31 11.13
CA SER A 5 4.04 4.28 12.22
C SER A 5 2.93 5.32 12.09
N ILE A 6 2.19 5.51 13.17
CA ILE A 6 1.04 6.41 13.26
C ILE A 6 1.32 7.46 14.32
N VAL A 7 1.06 8.71 13.96
CA VAL A 7 1.06 9.83 14.90
C VAL A 7 -0.39 10.12 15.28
N VAL A 8 -0.71 9.89 16.55
CA VAL A 8 -2.01 10.19 17.15
C VAL A 8 -1.94 11.55 17.83
N GLN A 9 -2.83 12.46 17.46
CA GLN A 9 -2.93 13.79 18.03
C GLN A 9 -4.09 13.85 19.01
N THR A 10 -3.85 14.31 20.24
CA THR A 10 -4.85 14.50 21.29
C THR A 10 -4.66 15.85 21.99
N LEU A 11 -5.60 16.20 22.85
CA LEU A 11 -5.41 17.30 23.79
C LEU A 11 -4.44 16.87 24.91
N PRO A 12 -3.51 17.75 25.36
CA PRO A 12 -2.59 17.46 26.47
C PRO A 12 -3.30 16.99 27.75
N LYS A 13 -4.49 17.55 28.02
CA LYS A 13 -5.29 17.21 29.21
C LYS A 13 -5.77 15.75 29.23
N ASN A 14 -5.90 15.13 28.06
CA ASN A 14 -6.47 13.79 27.90
C ASN A 14 -5.39 12.77 27.50
N LEU A 15 -4.11 13.17 27.53
CA LEU A 15 -3.00 12.37 27.05
C LEU A 15 -2.89 11.03 27.80
N GLU A 16 -2.89 11.06 29.14
CA GLU A 16 -2.74 9.84 29.95
C GLU A 16 -3.88 8.85 29.71
N GLU A 17 -5.11 9.35 29.57
CA GLU A 17 -6.29 8.52 29.30
C GLU A 17 -6.17 7.83 27.94
N VAL A 18 -5.76 8.56 26.90
CA VAL A 18 -5.59 8.02 25.56
C VAL A 18 -4.44 7.03 25.49
N VAL A 19 -3.30 7.31 26.13
CA VAL A 19 -2.17 6.37 26.22
C VAL A 19 -2.60 5.06 26.89
N LYS A 20 -3.42 5.14 27.94
CA LYS A 20 -3.96 3.95 28.62
C LYS A 20 -4.93 3.18 27.72
N ALA A 21 -5.80 3.88 26.99
CA ALA A 21 -6.72 3.25 26.03
C ALA A 21 -5.97 2.57 24.89
N LEU A 22 -4.94 3.22 24.32
CA LEU A 22 -4.10 2.65 23.27
C LEU A 22 -3.40 1.36 23.72
N LYS A 23 -2.79 1.38 24.92
CA LYS A 23 -2.16 0.19 25.51
C LYS A 23 -3.16 -0.93 25.82
N ALA A 24 -4.38 -0.58 26.24
CA ALA A 24 -5.43 -1.56 26.53
C ALA A 24 -6.09 -2.14 25.27
N SER A 25 -6.02 -1.42 24.14
CA SER A 25 -6.63 -1.84 22.88
C SER A 25 -6.01 -3.13 22.33
N GLY A 26 -4.70 -3.35 22.58
CA GLY A 26 -3.95 -4.49 22.04
C GLY A 26 -3.78 -4.44 20.51
N VAL A 27 -4.15 -3.32 19.88
CA VAL A 27 -4.15 -3.16 18.42
C VAL A 27 -2.88 -2.47 17.92
N CYS A 28 -2.18 -1.74 18.81
CA CYS A 28 -0.99 -0.97 18.51
C CYS A 28 0.03 -1.01 19.65
N ASP A 29 1.30 -0.87 19.29
CA ASP A 29 2.40 -0.72 20.24
C ASP A 29 2.70 0.76 20.47
N TYR A 30 2.66 1.16 21.74
CA TYR A 30 3.01 2.50 22.15
C TYR A 30 4.53 2.68 22.13
N PHE A 31 5.02 3.73 21.46
CA PHE A 31 6.45 4.05 21.39
C PHE A 31 6.82 5.22 22.30
N MET A 32 6.25 6.41 22.05
CA MET A 32 6.51 7.61 22.85
C MET A 32 5.35 8.61 22.75
N HIS A 33 5.29 9.57 23.67
CA HIS A 33 4.42 10.74 23.55
C HIS A 33 5.14 12.00 24.02
N ASP A 34 4.61 13.15 23.61
CA ASP A 34 5.11 14.49 23.95
C ASP A 34 4.05 15.27 24.75
N GLU A 35 4.49 16.25 25.54
CA GLU A 35 3.63 17.09 26.41
C GLU A 35 2.58 17.88 25.61
N LEU A 36 2.82 18.08 24.31
CA LEU A 36 1.92 18.76 23.38
C LEU A 36 0.72 17.88 22.92
N GLY A 37 0.59 16.64 23.37
CA GLY A 37 -0.52 15.77 22.97
C GLY A 37 -0.26 14.92 21.74
N ARG A 38 1.00 14.71 21.38
CA ARG A 38 1.39 13.83 20.24
C ARG A 38 1.81 12.48 20.78
N ILE A 39 1.27 11.41 20.22
CA ILE A 39 1.57 10.04 20.59
C ILE A 39 2.03 9.29 19.34
N ILE A 40 3.18 8.64 19.41
CA ILE A 40 3.70 7.77 18.35
C ILE A 40 3.38 6.34 18.72
N VAL A 41 2.65 5.67 17.83
CA VAL A 41 2.32 4.25 17.93
C VAL A 41 2.70 3.52 16.66
N THR A 42 3.04 2.26 16.78
CA THR A 42 3.27 1.35 15.65
C THR A 42 2.14 0.36 15.55
N ILE A 43 1.71 0.06 14.34
CA ILE A 43 0.80 -1.03 14.03
C ILE A 43 1.50 -2.01 13.12
N GLU A 44 1.24 -3.29 13.34
CA GLU A 44 1.69 -4.38 12.48
C GLU A 44 0.45 -4.98 11.81
N GLY A 45 0.57 -5.48 10.58
CA GLY A 45 -0.53 -6.17 9.91
C GLY A 45 -0.03 -7.02 8.75
N ASP A 46 -0.78 -8.05 8.39
CA ASP A 46 -0.37 -8.93 7.27
C ASP A 46 -0.59 -8.26 5.90
N GLY A 47 -1.36 -7.17 5.84
CA GLY A 47 -1.50 -6.32 4.65
C GLY A 47 -2.31 -5.05 4.92
N VAL A 48 -2.45 -4.21 3.89
CA VAL A 48 -3.05 -2.85 4.00
C VAL A 48 -4.46 -2.87 4.61
N GLN A 49 -5.26 -3.90 4.33
CA GLN A 49 -6.63 -3.98 4.87
C GLN A 49 -6.67 -4.16 6.39
N GLU A 50 -5.73 -4.91 6.96
CA GLU A 50 -5.66 -5.08 8.40
C GLU A 50 -5.18 -3.80 9.06
N GLU A 51 -4.16 -3.15 8.49
CA GLU A 51 -3.66 -1.87 8.99
C GLU A 51 -4.75 -0.79 9.00
N LEU A 52 -5.56 -0.70 7.93
CA LEU A 52 -6.72 0.21 7.88
C LEU A 52 -7.78 -0.09 8.94
N LYS A 53 -8.04 -1.37 9.24
CA LYS A 53 -8.97 -1.75 10.32
C LYS A 53 -8.41 -1.31 11.68
N LYS A 54 -7.13 -1.56 11.93
CA LYS A 54 -6.44 -1.18 13.16
C LYS A 54 -6.43 0.34 13.34
N LEU A 55 -6.16 1.09 12.27
CA LEU A 55 -6.20 2.55 12.25
C LEU A 55 -7.60 3.08 12.58
N LYS A 56 -8.66 2.53 11.99
CA LYS A 56 -10.05 2.92 12.33
C LYS A 56 -10.40 2.70 13.80
N VAL A 57 -9.86 1.65 14.42
CA VAL A 57 -10.06 1.42 15.86
C VAL A 57 -9.37 2.51 16.68
N ILE A 58 -8.15 2.92 16.29
CA ILE A 58 -7.40 4.01 16.93
C ILE A 58 -8.15 5.35 16.80
N GLU A 59 -8.68 5.66 15.61
CA GLU A 59 -9.49 6.86 15.38
C GLU A 59 -10.78 6.88 16.21
N ALA A 60 -11.36 5.71 16.50
CA ALA A 60 -12.57 5.60 17.30
C ALA A 60 -12.35 5.77 18.81
N ILE A 61 -11.10 5.85 19.27
CA ILE A 61 -10.78 6.05 20.69
C ILE A 61 -11.24 7.46 21.12
N PRO A 62 -12.00 7.59 22.23
CA PRO A 62 -12.40 8.89 22.74
C PRO A 62 -11.20 9.81 22.97
N ASN A 63 -11.37 11.11 22.69
CA ASN A 63 -10.36 12.14 22.84
C ASN A 63 -9.19 12.11 21.83
N VAL A 64 -9.22 11.21 20.85
CA VAL A 64 -8.35 11.28 19.67
C VAL A 64 -8.90 12.34 18.71
N ILE A 65 -8.02 13.23 18.24
CA ILE A 65 -8.36 14.28 17.27
C ILE A 65 -8.08 13.79 15.85
N SER A 66 -6.89 13.22 15.64
CA SER A 66 -6.48 12.59 14.39
C SER A 66 -5.50 11.46 14.65
N ALA A 67 -5.42 10.53 13.70
CA ALA A 67 -4.43 9.45 13.67
C ALA A 67 -3.85 9.38 12.25
N ASP A 68 -2.66 9.93 12.07
CA ASP A 68 -2.04 10.08 10.75
C ASP A 68 -0.92 9.05 10.56
N MET A 69 -1.06 8.21 9.53
CA MET A 69 -0.03 7.24 9.14
C MET A 69 1.11 7.97 8.40
N GLN A 70 2.30 8.01 9.00
CA GLN A 70 3.46 8.75 8.48
C GLN A 70 4.42 7.87 7.70
N MET A 71 4.55 6.61 8.10
CA MET A 71 5.47 5.65 7.46
C MET A 71 4.79 4.29 7.38
N ALA A 72 4.83 3.66 6.21
CA ALA A 72 4.41 2.29 5.99
C ALA A 72 5.57 1.53 5.33
N TYR A 73 5.98 0.41 5.93
CA TYR A 73 7.01 -0.47 5.39
C TYR A 73 6.35 -1.78 4.96
N SER A 74 6.29 -2.02 3.64
CA SER A 74 5.53 -3.12 3.03
C SER A 74 6.36 -3.90 2.00
N GLN A 75 7.44 -4.52 2.45
CA GLN A 75 8.40 -5.19 1.57
C GLN A 75 7.79 -6.40 0.83
N GLU A 76 7.03 -7.24 1.53
CA GLU A 76 6.41 -8.44 0.93
C GLU A 76 5.31 -8.12 -0.09
N GLU A 77 4.49 -7.09 0.15
CA GLU A 77 3.49 -6.66 -0.84
C GLU A 77 4.19 -6.10 -2.08
N LEU A 78 5.26 -5.31 -1.91
CA LEU A 78 6.02 -4.75 -3.04
C LEU A 78 6.63 -5.86 -3.91
N ASP A 79 7.25 -6.87 -3.28
CA ASP A 79 7.84 -8.01 -3.98
C ASP A 79 6.78 -8.84 -4.72
N SER A 80 5.60 -9.05 -4.10
CA SER A 80 4.49 -9.75 -4.76
C SER A 80 3.95 -9.00 -5.98
N HIS A 81 3.88 -7.66 -5.91
CA HIS A 81 3.47 -6.83 -7.04
C HIS A 81 4.53 -6.82 -8.15
N LEU A 82 5.81 -6.83 -7.78
CA LEU A 82 6.93 -7.00 -8.70
C LEU A 82 6.87 -8.35 -9.42
N GLU A 83 6.64 -9.44 -8.69
CA GLU A 83 6.53 -10.77 -9.27
C GLU A 83 5.33 -10.88 -10.23
N VAL A 84 4.18 -10.27 -9.90
CA VAL A 84 3.04 -10.19 -10.82
C VAL A 84 3.37 -9.37 -12.07
N LEU A 85 4.13 -8.27 -11.94
CA LEU A 85 4.54 -7.46 -13.09
C LEU A 85 5.57 -8.16 -13.97
N GLU A 86 6.55 -8.83 -13.37
CA GLU A 86 7.57 -9.63 -14.07
C GLU A 86 6.95 -10.83 -14.79
N ASN A 87 5.93 -11.45 -14.20
CA ASN A 87 5.18 -12.55 -14.83
C ASN A 87 3.98 -12.06 -15.66
N SER A 88 3.71 -10.75 -15.71
CA SER A 88 2.71 -10.22 -16.61
C SER A 88 3.33 -10.11 -18.01
N ASP A 89 3.02 -11.08 -18.86
CA ASP A 89 3.28 -11.09 -20.32
C ASP A 89 2.61 -9.90 -21.06
N ALA A 90 2.21 -8.84 -20.36
CA ALA A 90 1.56 -7.65 -20.91
C ALA A 90 2.53 -6.76 -21.71
N VAL A 91 3.83 -7.05 -21.69
CA VAL A 91 4.84 -6.40 -22.54
C VAL A 91 4.99 -7.22 -23.81
N PRO A 92 4.50 -6.74 -24.98
CA PRO A 92 4.63 -7.47 -26.23
C PRO A 92 6.10 -7.79 -26.54
N ARG A 93 6.38 -9.03 -26.97
CA ARG A 93 7.76 -9.54 -27.17
C ARG A 93 8.59 -8.69 -28.13
N VAL A 94 7.93 -8.02 -29.09
CA VAL A 94 8.54 -7.09 -30.05
C VAL A 94 9.34 -5.96 -29.40
N LEU A 95 9.08 -5.60 -28.13
CA LEU A 95 9.86 -4.58 -27.41
C LEU A 95 11.22 -5.09 -26.91
N ASN A 96 11.38 -6.41 -26.78
CA ASN A 96 12.62 -7.06 -26.33
C ASN A 96 13.40 -7.71 -27.48
N GLU A 97 12.88 -7.68 -28.71
CA GLU A 97 13.47 -8.28 -29.90
C GLU A 97 13.87 -7.20 -30.92
N ASP A 98 14.94 -7.44 -31.66
CA ASP A 98 15.46 -6.52 -32.68
C ASP A 98 14.67 -6.70 -33.99
N VAL A 99 13.40 -6.28 -33.96
CA VAL A 99 12.46 -6.43 -35.08
C VAL A 99 12.51 -5.20 -35.98
N LYS A 100 12.52 -5.40 -37.31
CA LYS A 100 12.52 -4.28 -38.25
C LYS A 100 11.21 -3.51 -38.15
N PRO A 101 11.23 -2.16 -38.15
CA PRO A 101 10.02 -1.34 -38.04
C PRO A 101 8.94 -1.66 -39.09
N GLU A 102 9.35 -2.16 -40.25
CA GLU A 102 8.50 -2.53 -41.38
C GLU A 102 7.60 -3.73 -41.08
N ASP A 103 8.01 -4.60 -40.16
CA ASP A 103 7.31 -5.84 -39.81
C ASP A 103 6.35 -5.63 -38.60
N ILE A 104 6.30 -4.43 -38.03
CA ILE A 104 5.48 -4.11 -36.85
C ILE A 104 4.08 -3.64 -37.27
N VAL A 105 3.07 -4.48 -37.02
CA VAL A 105 1.66 -4.15 -37.30
C VAL A 105 1.06 -3.27 -36.20
N TYR A 106 0.79 -2.01 -36.51
CA TYR A 106 0.16 -1.08 -35.56
C TYR A 106 -1.36 -1.33 -35.42
N ASN A 107 -1.81 -1.66 -34.21
CA ASN A 107 -3.21 -2.02 -33.91
C ASN A 107 -4.04 -0.88 -33.26
N GLY A 108 -3.55 0.37 -33.32
CA GLY A 108 -4.26 1.55 -32.82
C GLY A 108 -4.14 1.78 -31.31
N ASP A 109 -5.11 2.49 -30.72
CA ASP A 109 -5.13 2.91 -29.32
C ASP A 109 -5.41 1.73 -28.36
N LEU A 110 -4.72 1.74 -27.21
CA LEU A 110 -4.78 0.75 -26.14
C LEU A 110 -5.67 1.18 -24.97
N LYS A 111 -6.12 2.45 -24.92
CA LYS A 111 -6.81 3.04 -23.75
C LYS A 111 -8.05 2.32 -23.23
N GLN A 112 -8.72 1.49 -24.04
CA GLN A 112 -9.93 0.74 -23.64
C GLN A 112 -9.83 -0.76 -23.93
N LYS A 113 -8.65 -1.26 -24.28
CA LYS A 113 -8.46 -2.68 -24.62
C LYS A 113 -7.91 -3.45 -23.42
N ASP A 114 -8.30 -4.72 -23.33
CA ASP A 114 -7.65 -5.66 -22.43
C ASP A 114 -6.20 -5.85 -22.88
N LEU A 115 -5.27 -5.31 -22.10
CA LEU A 115 -3.83 -5.29 -22.41
C LEU A 115 -3.24 -6.70 -22.43
N ILE A 116 -3.73 -7.60 -21.58
CA ILE A 116 -3.26 -8.98 -21.47
C ILE A 116 -3.72 -9.76 -22.70
N GLY A 117 -5.02 -9.67 -23.02
CA GLY A 117 -5.59 -10.26 -24.23
C GLY A 117 -4.99 -9.68 -25.51
N PHE A 118 -4.61 -8.40 -25.52
CA PHE A 118 -3.92 -7.76 -26.63
C PHE A 118 -2.52 -8.33 -26.83
N ALA A 119 -1.68 -8.36 -25.78
CA ALA A 119 -0.31 -8.87 -25.88
C ALA A 119 -0.28 -10.34 -26.34
N THR A 120 -1.16 -11.19 -25.78
CA THR A 120 -1.25 -12.61 -26.18
C THR A 120 -1.71 -12.78 -27.63
N ASN A 121 -2.60 -11.93 -28.13
CA ASN A 121 -3.04 -11.98 -29.53
C ASN A 121 -1.97 -11.40 -30.47
N PHE A 122 -1.29 -10.34 -30.07
CA PHE A 122 -0.21 -9.72 -30.83
C PHE A 122 0.91 -10.73 -31.11
N ASP A 123 1.35 -11.46 -30.08
CA ASP A 123 2.35 -12.52 -30.19
C ASP A 123 1.89 -13.68 -31.10
N LYS A 124 0.58 -13.94 -31.23
CA LYS A 124 0.02 -14.96 -32.14
C LYS A 124 -0.09 -14.48 -33.58
N THR A 125 -0.24 -13.18 -33.81
CA THR A 125 -0.38 -12.58 -35.15
C THR A 125 0.95 -12.22 -35.82
N GLY A 126 2.08 -12.29 -35.13
CA GLY A 126 3.42 -12.03 -35.66
C GLY A 126 4.06 -13.21 -36.44
N LYS A 127 3.29 -13.93 -37.26
CA LYS A 127 3.81 -14.92 -38.22
C LYS A 127 3.53 -14.51 -39.65
#